data_AF-A0A9D2N4I8-F1
#
_entry.id   AF-A0A9D2N4I8-F1
#
_cell.length_a   1.000
_cell.length_b   1.000
_cell.length_c   1.000
_cell.angle_alpha   90.00
_cell.angle_beta   90.00
_cell.angle_gamma   90.00
#
_symmetry.space_group_name_H-M   'P 1'
#
loop_
_entity.id
_entity.type
_entity.pdbx_description
1 polymer ?
#
loop_
_entity_poly.entity_id
_entity_poly.type
_entity_poly.pdbx_seq_one_letter_code
_entity_poly.pdbx_strand_id
1 'polypeptide(L)'
;MNFGTGRKIYEKEEGVFLDSHLLPAAVKCWFTAQGKGMPLSMKIQDEEGNIRSIGPIFTDTFQKLQYGGISLWKYQCRVYQEGIEKSFCLYFYPEEGKWRAERLACPAAL
;
A
#
# COMPACT_ATOMS: atom_id res chain seq x y z
N MET A 1 -11.34 -11.99 43.76
CA MET A 1 -11.91 -11.86 42.40
C MET A 1 -10.75 -11.54 41.46
N ASN A 2 -10.26 -12.52 40.69
CA ASN A 2 -9.18 -12.31 39.73
C ASN A 2 -9.78 -12.13 38.33
N PHE A 3 -9.50 -10.99 37.70
CA PHE A 3 -9.75 -10.78 36.28
C PHE A 3 -8.77 -11.63 35.49
N GLY A 4 -9.28 -12.65 34.80
CA GLY A 4 -8.52 -13.44 33.86
C GLY A 4 -8.09 -12.56 32.69
N THR A 5 -6.80 -12.29 32.56
CA THR A 5 -6.22 -11.66 31.37
C THR A 5 -6.29 -12.66 30.22
N GLY A 6 -7.41 -12.61 29.49
CA GLY A 6 -7.53 -13.29 28.21
C GLY A 6 -6.50 -12.72 27.24
N ARG A 7 -5.41 -13.46 27.00
CA ARG A 7 -4.55 -13.23 25.85
C ARG A 7 -5.39 -13.50 24.61
N LYS A 8 -5.86 -12.44 23.95
CA LYS A 8 -6.42 -12.58 22.60
C LYS A 8 -5.29 -13.08 21.69
N ILE A 9 -5.46 -14.30 21.22
CA ILE A 9 -4.72 -14.84 20.08
C ILE A 9 -5.29 -14.06 18.89
N TYR A 10 -4.63 -12.97 18.51
CA TYR A 10 -4.93 -12.31 17.25
C TYR A 10 -4.36 -13.22 16.17
N GLU A 11 -5.21 -13.69 15.24
CA GLU A 11 -4.77 -14.36 14.02
C GLU A 11 -3.73 -13.48 13.34
N LYS A 12 -2.50 -13.94 13.46
CA LYS A 12 -1.24 -13.26 13.21
C LYS A 12 -0.67 -13.93 11.97
N GLU A 13 -1.23 -13.67 10.81
CA GLU A 13 -0.76 -14.36 9.60
C GLU A 13 -0.65 -13.40 8.40
N GLU A 14 -1.62 -12.50 8.15
CA GLU A 14 -1.60 -11.70 6.89
C GLU A 14 -1.47 -10.19 7.08
N GLY A 15 -2.18 -9.57 8.04
CA GLY A 15 -2.22 -8.10 8.19
C GLY A 15 -0.95 -7.47 8.76
N VAL A 16 -0.26 -8.17 9.67
CA VAL A 16 0.99 -7.69 10.31
C VAL A 16 2.21 -7.94 9.43
N PHE A 17 2.17 -8.98 8.59
CA PHE A 17 3.29 -9.33 7.71
C PHE A 17 3.40 -8.42 6.49
N LEU A 18 2.28 -7.81 6.05
CA LEU A 18 2.29 -6.82 4.99
C LEU A 18 3.14 -5.60 5.37
N ASP A 19 2.92 -4.98 6.54
CA ASP A 19 3.48 -3.64 6.83
C ASP A 19 5.02 -3.59 6.89
N SER A 20 5.70 -4.65 7.38
CA SER A 20 7.16 -4.64 7.56
C SER A 20 7.96 -4.53 6.25
N HIS A 21 7.35 -4.82 5.11
CA HIS A 21 7.98 -4.74 3.79
C HIS A 21 7.43 -3.60 2.92
N LEU A 22 6.45 -2.82 3.41
CA LEU A 22 5.88 -1.72 2.65
C LEU A 22 6.64 -0.41 2.90
N LEU A 23 6.85 0.34 1.83
CA LEU A 23 7.49 1.64 1.87
C LEU A 23 6.44 2.74 2.10
N PRO A 24 6.71 3.74 2.94
CA PRO A 24 5.94 4.98 2.96
C PRO A 24 5.91 5.60 1.56
N ALA A 25 4.72 6.02 1.12
CA ALA A 25 4.54 6.61 -0.20
C ALA A 25 3.76 7.92 -0.11
N ALA A 26 4.17 8.92 -0.90
CA ALA A 26 3.35 10.09 -1.18
C ALA A 26 2.60 9.83 -2.49
N VAL A 27 1.27 9.70 -2.44
CA VAL A 27 0.46 9.30 -3.59
C VAL A 27 -0.38 10.47 -4.09
N LYS A 28 -0.27 10.75 -5.40
CA LYS A 28 -1.24 11.59 -6.12
C LYS A 28 -2.44 10.74 -6.47
N CYS A 29 -3.60 11.09 -5.94
CA CYS A 29 -4.83 10.30 -6.05
C CYS A 29 -6.01 11.22 -6.38
N TRP A 30 -6.87 10.77 -7.30
CA TRP A 30 -8.21 11.35 -7.45
C TRP A 30 -9.20 10.61 -6.58
N PHE A 31 -10.29 11.27 -6.20
CA PHE A 31 -11.43 10.61 -5.59
C PHE A 31 -12.63 10.79 -6.50
N THR A 32 -13.36 9.70 -6.77
CA THR A 32 -14.63 9.80 -7.48
C THR A 32 -15.69 10.44 -6.58
N ALA A 33 -16.82 10.85 -7.17
CA ALA A 33 -17.97 11.37 -6.40
C ALA A 33 -18.48 10.37 -5.33
N GLN A 34 -18.25 9.06 -5.52
CA GLN A 34 -18.60 8.01 -4.55
C GLN A 34 -17.49 7.75 -3.50
N GLY A 35 -16.45 8.59 -3.47
CA GLY A 35 -15.35 8.48 -2.51
C GLY A 35 -14.37 7.34 -2.81
N LYS A 36 -14.37 6.79 -4.03
CA LYS A 36 -13.36 5.79 -4.44
C LYS A 36 -12.08 6.51 -4.84
N GLY A 37 -10.98 6.23 -4.15
CA GLY A 37 -9.65 6.71 -4.54
C GLY A 37 -9.19 6.06 -5.86
N MET A 38 -8.50 6.82 -6.70
CA MET A 38 -7.88 6.41 -7.96
C MET A 38 -6.43 6.92 -7.98
N PRO A 39 -5.45 6.09 -7.57
CA PRO A 39 -4.04 6.44 -7.63
C PRO A 39 -3.57 6.74 -9.06
N LEU A 40 -2.79 7.81 -9.23
CA LEU A 40 -2.31 8.27 -10.54
C LEU A 40 -0.79 8.22 -10.65
N SER A 41 -0.09 8.53 -9.55
CA SER A 41 1.37 8.46 -9.44
C SER A 41 1.75 8.45 -7.97
N MET A 42 2.96 8.01 -7.66
CA MET A 42 3.50 8.07 -6.30
C MET A 42 4.96 8.51 -6.28
N LYS A 43 5.42 8.93 -5.10
CA LYS A 43 6.82 9.10 -4.76
C LYS A 43 7.16 8.22 -3.57
N ILE A 44 8.27 7.49 -3.67
CA ILE A 44 8.83 6.69 -2.59
C ILE A 44 10.29 7.12 -2.37
N GLN A 45 10.77 6.95 -1.14
CA GLN A 45 12.17 7.13 -0.81
C GLN A 45 12.85 5.75 -0.80
N ASP A 46 14.01 5.63 -1.45
CA ASP A 46 14.81 4.41 -1.37
C ASP A 46 15.73 4.40 -0.13
N GLU A 47 16.51 3.32 0.02
CA GLU A 47 17.40 3.12 1.17
C GLU A 47 18.54 4.15 1.23
N GLU A 48 18.93 4.72 0.09
CA GLU A 48 19.96 5.77 -0.02
C GLU A 48 19.38 7.16 0.22
N GLY A 49 18.06 7.25 0.42
CA GLY A 49 17.35 8.50 0.67
C GLY A 49 16.91 9.24 -0.59
N ASN A 50 17.14 8.68 -1.79
CA ASN A 50 16.73 9.32 -3.04
C ASN A 50 15.22 9.16 -3.25
N ILE A 51 14.60 10.21 -3.82
CA ILE A 51 13.15 10.23 -4.07
C ILE A 51 12.88 9.76 -5.50
N ARG A 52 12.24 8.60 -5.62
CA ARG A 52 11.84 8.01 -6.91
C ARG A 52 10.39 8.35 -7.20
N SER A 53 10.13 8.85 -8.40
CA SER A 53 8.78 9.14 -8.89
C SER A 53 8.29 7.99 -9.77
N ILE A 54 7.09 7.49 -9.49
CA ILE A 54 6.50 6.32 -10.13
C ILE A 54 5.14 6.70 -10.71
N GLY A 55 4.98 6.51 -12.02
CA GLY A 55 3.72 6.73 -12.72
C GLY A 55 3.94 6.79 -14.24
N PRO A 56 2.86 6.82 -15.04
CA PRO A 56 1.46 6.78 -14.62
C PRO A 56 1.06 5.42 -14.02
N ILE A 57 0.25 5.46 -12.95
CA ILE A 57 -0.28 4.26 -12.28
C ILE A 57 -1.65 3.94 -12.86
N PHE A 58 -1.86 2.66 -13.18
CA PHE A 58 -3.14 2.11 -13.59
C PHE A 58 -3.65 1.16 -12.51
N THR A 59 -4.85 1.37 -12.01
CA THR A 59 -5.47 0.50 -11.01
C THR A 59 -6.29 -0.58 -11.70
N ASP A 60 -5.92 -1.84 -11.49
CA ASP A 60 -6.66 -3.00 -12.01
C ASP A 60 -7.82 -3.36 -11.09
N THR A 61 -7.55 -3.48 -9.78
CA THR A 61 -8.55 -3.85 -8.79
C THR A 61 -8.46 -3.00 -7.53
N PHE A 62 -9.57 -2.91 -6.81
CA PHE A 62 -9.71 -2.15 -5.58
C PHE A 62 -10.54 -2.94 -4.58
N GLN A 63 -10.05 -3.06 -3.35
CA GLN A 63 -10.71 -3.77 -2.27
C GLN A 63 -10.67 -2.93 -0.99
N LYS A 64 -11.82 -2.83 -0.32
CA LYS A 64 -11.90 -2.32 1.05
C LYS A 64 -11.88 -3.51 2.00
N LEU A 65 -10.89 -3.56 2.86
CA LEU A 65 -10.70 -4.59 3.85
C LEU A 65 -10.97 -4.00 5.24
N GLN A 66 -11.51 -4.81 6.14
CA GLN A 66 -11.72 -4.45 7.54
C GLN A 66 -11.11 -5.54 8.43
N TYR A 67 -10.16 -5.15 9.27
CA TYR A 67 -9.48 -6.07 10.19
C TYR A 67 -9.47 -5.49 11.59
N GLY A 68 -10.16 -6.16 12.53
CA GLY A 68 -10.16 -5.75 13.93
C GLY A 68 -10.64 -4.31 14.18
N GLY A 69 -11.48 -3.77 13.29
CA GLY A 69 -11.95 -2.38 13.34
C GLY A 69 -11.12 -1.40 12.51
N ILE A 70 -9.95 -1.78 12.00
CA ILE A 70 -9.10 -0.94 11.14
C ILE A 70 -9.56 -1.08 9.69
N SER A 71 -9.83 0.06 9.05
CA SER A 71 -10.11 0.11 7.61
C SER A 71 -8.82 0.17 6.79
N LEU A 72 -8.70 -0.71 5.79
CA LEU A 72 -7.56 -0.77 4.87
C LEU A 72 -8.05 -0.83 3.42
N TRP A 73 -7.53 0.03 2.55
CA TRP A 73 -7.90 0.04 1.14
C TRP A 73 -6.73 -0.49 0.31
N LYS A 74 -6.91 -1.66 -0.29
CA LYS A 74 -5.92 -2.31 -1.15
C LYS A 74 -6.20 -2.02 -2.62
N TYR A 75 -5.17 -1.65 -3.35
CA TYR A 75 -5.22 -1.37 -4.78
C TYR A 75 -4.19 -2.25 -5.48
N GLN A 76 -4.64 -3.11 -6.39
CA GLN A 76 -3.74 -3.78 -7.32
C GLN A 76 -3.51 -2.85 -8.49
N CYS A 77 -2.24 -2.53 -8.74
CA CYS A 77 -1.85 -1.52 -9.70
C CYS A 77 -0.77 -2.03 -10.65
N ARG A 78 -0.66 -1.37 -11.79
CA ARG A 78 0.42 -1.52 -12.76
C ARG A 78 1.04 -0.18 -13.11
N VAL A 79 2.32 -0.21 -13.43
CA VAL A 79 3.07 0.93 -13.96
C VAL A 79 3.96 0.44 -15.10
N TYR A 80 4.10 1.24 -16.14
CA TYR A 80 5.06 0.99 -17.22
C TYR A 80 6.32 1.82 -16.98
N GLN A 81 7.45 1.17 -16.71
CA GLN A 81 8.75 1.80 -16.48
C GLN A 81 9.83 1.08 -17.27
N GLU A 82 10.69 1.82 -17.96
CA GLU A 82 11.86 1.27 -18.65
C GLU A 82 11.50 0.19 -19.69
N GLY A 83 10.33 0.31 -20.32
CA GLY A 83 9.85 -0.67 -21.29
C GLY A 83 9.17 -1.91 -20.68
N ILE A 84 9.10 -2.00 -19.36
CA ILE A 84 8.58 -3.17 -18.62
C ILE A 84 7.32 -2.76 -17.84
N GLU A 85 6.27 -3.57 -17.95
CA GLU A 85 5.11 -3.47 -17.08
C GLU A 85 5.39 -4.14 -15.74
N LYS A 86 5.19 -3.40 -14.64
CA LYS A 86 5.39 -3.89 -13.27
C LYS A 86 4.07 -3.79 -12.50
N SER A 87 3.65 -4.91 -11.93
CA SER A 87 2.49 -5.00 -11.03
C SER A 87 2.92 -4.82 -9.58
N PHE A 88 2.09 -4.14 -8.78
CA PHE A 88 2.32 -3.92 -7.35
C PHE A 88 1.03 -3.58 -6.62
N CYS A 89 1.04 -3.71 -5.29
CA CYS A 89 -0.04 -3.25 -4.44
C CYS A 89 0.26 -1.89 -3.79
N LEU A 90 -0.77 -1.04 -3.75
CA LEU A 90 -0.84 0.12 -2.88
C LEU A 90 -1.86 -0.11 -1.77
N TYR A 91 -1.57 0.47 -0.62
CA TYR A 91 -2.38 0.36 0.58
C TYR A 91 -2.63 1.75 1.15
N PHE A 92 -3.89 2.08 1.37
CA PHE A 92 -4.29 3.32 2.02
C PHE A 92 -4.98 3.02 3.35
N TYR A 93 -4.49 3.68 4.40
CA TYR A 93 -4.99 3.60 5.77
C TYR A 93 -5.80 4.87 6.02
N PRO A 94 -7.12 4.89 5.72
CA PRO A 94 -7.96 6.08 5.79
C PRO A 94 -7.97 6.76 7.16
N GLU A 95 -7.93 5.97 8.24
CA GLU A 95 -7.93 6.50 9.62
C GLU A 95 -6.65 7.27 9.94
N GLU A 96 -5.53 6.93 9.29
CA GLU A 96 -4.25 7.61 9.47
C GLU A 96 -3.94 8.62 8.37
N GLY A 97 -4.68 8.60 7.25
CA GLY A 97 -4.38 9.37 6.06
C GLY A 97 -3.05 8.98 5.39
N LYS A 98 -2.58 7.75 5.58
CA LYS A 98 -1.26 7.29 5.13
C LYS A 98 -1.33 6.29 3.98
N TRP A 99 -0.33 6.36 3.11
CA TRP A 99 -0.12 5.41 2.03
C TRP A 99 1.13 4.57 2.25
N ARG A 100 1.02 3.30 1.83
CA ARG A 100 2.09 2.30 1.84
C ARG A 100 2.12 1.60 0.48
N ALA A 101 3.31 1.29 -0.01
CA ALA A 101 3.52 0.67 -1.31
C ALA A 101 4.44 -0.55 -1.21
N GLU A 102 4.17 -1.59 -1.98
CA GLU A 102 5.14 -2.66 -2.17
C GLU A 102 6.41 -2.11 -2.83
N ARG A 103 7.57 -2.65 -2.45
CA ARG A 103 8.83 -2.32 -3.09
C ARG A 103 8.80 -2.81 -4.54
N LEU A 104 8.78 -1.87 -5.48
CA LEU A 104 9.01 -2.18 -6.89
C LEU A 104 10.49 -2.50 -7.09
N ALA A 105 10.80 -3.77 -7.36
CA ALA A 105 12.13 -4.13 -7.82
C ALA A 105 12.43 -3.38 -9.14
N CYS A 106 13.51 -2.61 -9.16
CA CYS A 106 14.15 -2.30 -10.43
C CYS A 106 14.87 -3.58 -10.89
N PRO A 107 14.73 -4.03 -12.13
CA PRO A 107 15.76 -4.91 -12.67
C PRO A 107 17.08 -4.16 -12.53
N ALA A 108 18.08 -4.78 -11.90
CA ALA A 108 19.41 -4.22 -11.82
C ALA A 108 19.84 -3.83 -13.23
N ALA A 109 20.31 -2.58 -13.41
CA ALA A 109 20.92 -2.17 -14.66
C ALA A 109 22.04 -3.17 -14.99
N LEU A 110 21.94 -3.80 -16.16
CA LEU A 110 22.96 -4.69 -16.72
C LEU A 110 24.23 -3.92 -17.05
#